data_AF-A0A2M8BAW6-F1
#
_entry.id   AF-A0A2M8BAW6-F1
#
_cell.length_a   1.000
_cell.length_b   1.000
_cell.length_c   1.000
_cell.angle_alpha   90.00
_cell.angle_beta   90.00
_cell.angle_gamma   90.00
#
_symmetry.space_group_name_H-M   'P 1'
#
loop_
_entity.id
_entity.type
_entity.pdbx_description
1 polymer ?
#
loop_
_entity_poly.entity_id
_entity_poly.type
_entity_poly.pdbx_seq_one_letter_code
_entity_poly.pdbx_strand_id
1 'polypeptide(L)' 'MDPANPHNSVRVMPGDPKSPFPNSQRPYVRHLKDGQSLDVNGNVVPKNTPEAHIPLEDFVWPF' A
#
# COMPACT_ATOMS: atom_id res chain seq x y z
N MET A 1 -4.81 10.37 -7.03
CA MET A 1 -6.03 9.63 -7.43
C MET A 1 -6.10 9.65 -8.94
N ASP A 2 -6.43 8.52 -9.54
CA ASP A 2 -6.65 8.42 -10.98
C ASP A 2 -8.02 9.04 -11.33
N PRO A 3 -8.09 10.09 -12.16
CA PRO A 3 -9.36 10.71 -12.54
C PRO A 3 -10.22 9.82 -13.45
N ALA A 4 -9.64 8.81 -14.11
CA ALA A 4 -10.39 7.85 -14.93
C ALA A 4 -11.03 6.73 -14.09
N ASN A 5 -10.46 6.43 -12.92
CA ASN A 5 -11.00 5.47 -11.98
C ASN A 5 -10.70 5.90 -10.53
N PRO A 6 -11.68 6.51 -9.84
CA PRO A 6 -11.47 7.02 -8.47
C PRO A 6 -11.18 5.90 -7.45
N HIS A 7 -11.37 4.64 -7.82
CA HIS A 7 -11.05 3.49 -6.98
C HIS A 7 -9.56 3.07 -7.07
N ASN A 8 -8.79 3.68 -8.00
CA ASN A 8 -7.35 3.54 -8.07
C ASN A 8 -6.67 4.62 -7.21
N SER A 9 -5.79 4.19 -6.31
CA SER A 9 -4.99 5.12 -5.53
C SER A 9 -3.67 4.52 -5.09
N VAL A 10 -2.62 5.32 -5.15
CA VAL A 10 -1.34 5.03 -4.49
C VAL A 10 -1.13 6.09 -3.43
N ARG A 11 -0.96 5.65 -2.18
CA ARG A 11 -0.71 6.52 -1.04
C ARG A 11 0.60 6.13 -0.39
N VAL A 12 1.53 7.08 -0.38
CA VAL A 12 2.75 6.98 0.42
C VAL A 12 2.41 7.40 1.84
N MET A 13 2.73 6.54 2.80
CA MET A 13 2.51 6.73 4.22
C MET A 13 3.89 6.84 4.90
N PRO A 14 4.16 7.88 5.69
CA PRO A 14 5.48 8.05 6.33
C PRO A 14 5.79 7.00 7.41
N GLY A 15 4.76 6.26 7.88
CA GLY A 15 4.88 5.37 9.03
C GLY A 15 4.89 6.13 10.38
N ASP A 16 4.82 5.37 11.47
CA ASP A 16 4.98 5.84 12.85
C ASP A 16 5.87 4.85 13.62
N PRO A 17 7.13 5.21 13.96
CA PRO A 17 8.04 4.33 14.68
C PRO A 17 7.51 3.78 16.01
N LYS A 18 6.51 4.42 16.62
CA LYS A 18 5.87 3.97 17.87
C LYS A 18 4.62 3.11 17.63
N SER A 19 4.26 2.86 16.38
CA SER A 19 3.10 2.06 16.03
C SER A 19 3.23 0.64 16.62
N PRO A 20 2.16 0.07 17.19
CA PRO A 20 2.15 -1.32 17.63
C PRO A 20 2.20 -2.31 16.46
N PHE A 21 1.96 -1.85 15.22
CA PHE A 21 2.00 -2.67 14.02
C PHE A 21 3.35 -2.53 13.29
N PRO A 22 4.17 -3.60 13.22
CA PRO A 22 5.51 -3.54 12.63
C PRO A 22 5.55 -2.99 11.20
N ASN A 23 4.57 -3.39 10.38
CA ASN A 23 4.42 -2.95 8.98
C ASN A 23 4.01 -1.48 8.82
N SER A 24 3.67 -0.78 9.91
CA SER A 24 3.37 0.66 9.92
C SER A 24 4.43 1.49 10.62
N GLN A 25 5.56 0.90 11.05
CA GLN A 25 6.61 1.61 11.78
C GLN A 25 7.55 2.41 10.88
N ARG A 26 7.71 1.98 9.63
CA ARG A 26 8.57 2.61 8.62
C ARG A 26 7.71 3.17 7.48
N PRO A 27 8.27 4.01 6.58
CA PRO A 27 7.55 4.44 5.39
C PRO A 27 7.07 3.24 4.54
N TYR A 28 5.81 3.29 4.12
CA TYR A 28 5.17 2.26 3.31
C TYR A 28 4.21 2.86 2.29
N VAL A 29 3.82 2.05 1.32
CA VAL A 29 2.87 2.39 0.26
C VAL A 29 1.63 1.51 0.40
N ARG A 30 0.46 2.12 0.21
CA ARG A 30 -0.79 1.41 -0.04
C ARG A 30 -1.21 1.66 -1.47
N HIS A 31 -1.32 0.59 -2.24
CA HIS A 31 -1.82 0.61 -3.60
C HIS A 31 -3.20 -0.02 -3.64
N LEU A 32 -4.19 0.74 -4.12
CA LEU A 32 -5.52 0.26 -4.46
C LEU A 32 -5.67 0.29 -5.98
N LYS A 33 -6.20 -0.80 -6.52
CA LYS A 33 -6.65 -0.94 -7.89
C LYS A 33 -8.08 -1.45 -7.89
N ASP A 34 -8.99 -0.74 -8.54
CA ASP A 34 -10.42 -1.04 -8.56
C ASP A 34 -11.02 -1.24 -7.14
N GLY A 35 -10.49 -0.50 -6.16
CA GLY A 35 -10.94 -0.56 -4.76
C GLY A 35 -10.37 -1.73 -3.97
N GLN A 36 -9.54 -2.57 -4.59
CA GLN A 36 -8.88 -3.72 -3.98
C GLN A 36 -7.43 -3.38 -3.62
N SER A 37 -6.96 -3.82 -2.46
CA SER A 37 -5.58 -3.60 -2.03
C SER A 37 -4.64 -4.60 -2.68
N LEU A 38 -3.45 -4.14 -3.06
CA LEU A 38 -2.43 -4.97 -3.69
C LEU A 38 -1.25 -5.21 -2.74
N ASP A 39 -0.60 -6.37 -2.89
CA ASP A 39 0.70 -6.66 -2.30
C ASP A 39 1.85 -6.16 -3.18
N VAL A 40 3.09 -6.41 -2.75
CA VAL A 40 4.33 -6.04 -3.47
C VAL A 40 4.44 -6.67 -4.87
N ASN A 41 3.73 -7.78 -5.12
CA ASN A 41 3.73 -8.48 -6.40
C ASN A 41 2.53 -8.09 -7.29
N GLY A 42 1.67 -7.17 -6.84
CA GLY A 42 0.45 -6.79 -7.55
C GLY A 42 -0.73 -7.75 -7.36
N ASN A 43 -0.65 -8.70 -6.42
CA ASN A 43 -1.77 -9.60 -6.11
C ASN A 43 -2.79 -8.92 -5.20
N VAL A 44 -4.07 -9.23 -5.41
CA VAL A 44 -5.14 -8.75 -4.54
C VAL A 44 -5.05 -9.41 -3.17
N VAL A 45 -4.97 -8.59 -2.14
CA VAL A 45 -4.93 -9.01 -0.73
C VAL A 45 -5.95 -8.22 0.10
N PRO A 46 -6.48 -8.78 1.20
CA PRO A 46 -7.37 -8.05 2.07
C PRO A 46 -6.68 -6.81 2.67
N LYS A 47 -7.34 -5.65 2.63
CA LYS A 47 -6.77 -4.33 2.96
C LYS A 47 -6.11 -4.18 4.35
N ASN A 48 -6.45 -5.05 5.29
CA ASN A 48 -5.99 -5.02 6.69
C ASN A 48 -4.83 -6.01 6.94
N THR A 49 -4.39 -6.73 5.92
CA THR A 49 -3.29 -7.67 6.03
C THR A 49 -1.94 -6.94 5.97
N PRO A 50 -0.89 -7.49 6.60
CA PRO A 50 0.45 -6.91 6.52
C PRO A 50 0.93 -6.68 5.09
N GLU A 51 0.60 -7.59 4.18
CA GLU A 51 1.01 -7.59 2.77
C GLU A 51 0.46 -6.38 2.00
N ALA A 52 -0.67 -5.82 2.43
CA ALA A 52 -1.24 -4.59 1.86
C ALA A 52 -0.45 -3.31 2.22
N HIS A 53 0.61 -3.44 3.03
CA HIS A 53 1.49 -2.36 3.47
C HIS A 53 2.88 -2.59 2.89
N ILE A 54 3.08 -2.16 1.64
CA ILE A 54 4.29 -2.41 0.86
C ILE A 54 5.39 -1.50 1.41
N PRO A 55 6.52 -2.00 1.95
CA PRO A 55 7.62 -1.13 2.37
C PRO A 55 8.02 -0.19 1.23
N LEU A 56 8.29 1.09 1.54
CA LEU A 56 8.56 2.09 0.50
C LEU A 56 9.77 1.73 -0.37
N GLU A 57 10.75 1.03 0.22
CA GLU A 57 11.95 0.52 -0.47
C GLU A 57 11.67 -0.61 -1.45
N ASP A 58 10.60 -1.38 -1.23
CA ASP A 58 10.18 -2.50 -2.06
C ASP A 58 9.15 -2.10 -3.13
N PHE A 59 8.65 -0.86 -3.07
CA PHE A 59 7.66 -0.36 -4.02
C PHE A 59 8.31 0.04 -5.35
N VAL A 60 7.93 -0.64 -6.43
CA VAL A 60 8.32 -0.30 -7.81
C VAL A 60 7.07 0.13 -8.59
N TRP A 61 7.15 1.30 -9.20
CA TRP A 61 6.09 1.77 -10.10
C TRP A 61 6.27 1.15 -11.50
N PRO A 62 5.21 0.79 -12.23
CA PRO A 62 3.85 0.43 -11.84
C PRO A 62 3.68 -1.08 -12.07
N PHE A 63 3.73 -1.90 -11.02
CA PHE A 63 3.37 -3.32 -11.23
C PHE A 63 1.92 -3.45 -11.73
#